data_AF-A0A835UBD1-F1
#
_entry.id   AF-A0A835UBD1-F1
#
_cell.length_a   1.000
_cell.length_b   1.000
_cell.length_c   1.000
_cell.angle_alpha   90.00
_cell.angle_beta   90.00
_cell.angle_gamma   90.00
#
_symmetry.space_group_name_H-M   'P 1'
#
loop_
_entity.id
_entity.type
_entity.pdbx_description
1 polymer ?
#
loop_
_entity_poly.entity_id
_entity_poly.type
_entity_poly.pdbx_seq_one_letter_code
_entity_poly.pdbx_strand_id
1 'polypeptide(L)'
;METAAVLGFTHVLSKAVDFVPRMAVLAAHQSNGKSLHSDGCLKGRFSISGVVPRERRMVISSCKRMGSIRASLNASSRPSESSSQVAPLQLESPVGQVLAQILLSHPHLLPAAVDQQLDQLVTDLEIEKKQEEPGSTGMELSLYRRIAELKAKERKQALEEILYALVVQRFVEADVSLVPSVSRPSNDRNKVDHWPSWEEKFQKLHSSEAYEMILNHLLVILGNRMDDSSSIASISKLRIGQVYAASILYGYFLKRVDKRFQLEKSMKTLPWGPEDEASAIQQATKSSIHSNSHPKPSSWPASTSVPGGFTDRIKPCRLRTYVMSLDSEILQRFASVRSREAYSIVEKHTEALFGKLEVAVSPQGTVDPSKDDIIKVTIAGLKRLILEAVTFGSFLWEVESYVDSRYHFVAN
;
A
#
# COMPACT_ATOMS: atom_id res chain seq x y z
N MET A 1 33.49 6.87 -5.94
CA MET A 1 32.48 6.67 -4.86
C MET A 1 31.14 7.36 -5.19
N GLU A 2 30.83 7.63 -6.47
CA GLU A 2 29.65 8.42 -6.88
C GLU A 2 28.51 7.56 -7.45
N THR A 3 28.77 6.29 -7.75
CA THR A 3 27.74 5.31 -8.14
C THR A 3 27.05 4.65 -6.95
N ALA A 4 27.61 4.79 -5.73
CA ALA A 4 27.17 4.08 -4.54
C ALA A 4 25.91 4.68 -3.86
N ALA A 5 25.48 5.89 -4.21
CA ALA A 5 24.29 6.52 -3.60
C ALA A 5 22.99 6.22 -4.38
N VAL A 6 23.05 6.21 -5.72
CA VAL A 6 21.93 5.77 -6.57
C VAL A 6 21.83 4.25 -6.58
N LEU A 7 22.98 3.55 -6.65
CA LEU A 7 23.00 2.12 -6.35
C LEU A 7 22.67 1.85 -4.90
N GLY A 8 23.04 2.74 -3.97
CA GLY A 8 22.73 2.64 -2.55
C GLY A 8 21.22 2.62 -2.29
N PHE A 9 20.42 3.43 -2.99
CA PHE A 9 18.97 3.36 -2.87
C PHE A 9 18.40 2.05 -3.46
N THR A 10 18.93 1.58 -4.59
CA THR A 10 18.56 0.26 -5.14
C THR A 10 19.07 -0.92 -4.30
N HIS A 11 20.16 -0.76 -3.56
CA HIS A 11 20.83 -1.78 -2.74
C HIS A 11 20.35 -1.75 -1.27
N VAL A 12 19.81 -0.62 -0.81
CA VAL A 12 19.02 -0.47 0.42
C VAL A 12 17.63 -1.02 0.18
N LEU A 13 17.03 -0.81 -1.00
CA LEU A 13 15.84 -1.55 -1.42
C LEU A 13 16.14 -3.04 -1.59
N SER A 14 17.30 -3.44 -2.17
CA SER A 14 17.65 -4.87 -2.29
C SER A 14 17.91 -5.54 -0.94
N LYS A 15 18.45 -4.83 0.06
CA LYS A 15 18.58 -5.32 1.44
C LYS A 15 17.28 -5.20 2.24
N ALA A 16 16.37 -4.29 1.87
CA ALA A 16 15.01 -4.22 2.45
C ALA A 16 14.09 -5.31 1.88
N VAL A 17 14.42 -5.89 0.70
CA VAL A 17 13.79 -7.12 0.19
C VAL A 17 14.16 -8.33 1.07
N ASP A 18 15.25 -8.27 1.85
CA ASP A 18 15.55 -9.29 2.87
C ASP A 18 14.70 -9.15 4.15
N PHE A 19 13.81 -8.15 4.21
CA PHE A 19 12.78 -8.00 5.24
C PHE A 19 11.36 -8.28 4.70
N VAL A 20 11.24 -9.13 3.68
CA VAL A 20 10.01 -9.90 3.47
C VAL A 20 9.89 -10.87 4.65
N PRO A 21 8.83 -10.80 5.49
CA PRO A 21 8.59 -11.85 6.47
C PRO A 21 8.41 -13.15 5.69
N ARG A 22 9.32 -14.12 5.90
CA ARG A 22 9.15 -15.49 5.43
C ARG A 22 7.73 -15.93 5.76
N MET A 23 6.93 -16.16 4.73
CA MET A 23 5.68 -16.87 4.85
C MET A 23 5.94 -18.21 5.54
N ALA A 24 5.44 -18.34 6.76
CA ALA A 24 5.52 -19.58 7.52
C ALA A 24 4.69 -20.65 6.79
N VAL A 25 5.40 -21.57 6.13
CA VAL A 25 4.86 -22.85 5.66
C VAL A 25 4.57 -23.68 6.91
N LEU A 26 3.30 -23.80 7.27
CA LEU A 26 2.84 -24.78 8.26
C LEU A 26 3.00 -26.17 7.66
N ALA A 27 4.11 -26.83 8.00
CA ALA A 27 4.29 -28.26 7.80
C ALA A 27 3.36 -29.02 8.75
N ALA A 28 2.38 -29.72 8.18
CA ALA A 28 1.56 -30.69 8.88
C ALA A 28 2.44 -31.89 9.27
N HIS A 29 2.80 -31.99 10.54
CA HIS A 29 3.33 -33.22 11.10
C HIS A 29 2.16 -34.17 11.41
N GLN A 30 2.09 -35.24 10.62
CA GLN A 30 1.41 -36.47 11.00
C GLN A 30 2.07 -37.04 12.26
N SER A 31 1.27 -37.29 13.30
CA SER A 31 1.61 -38.25 14.34
C SER A 31 0.48 -39.25 14.50
N ASN A 32 0.73 -40.46 14.00
CA ASN A 32 0.01 -41.67 14.34
C ASN A 32 0.09 -41.91 15.86
N GLY A 33 -1.07 -42.09 16.50
CA GLY A 33 -1.18 -42.58 17.88
C GLY A 33 -2.43 -43.44 18.00
N LYS A 34 -2.22 -44.75 18.18
CA LYS A 34 -3.24 -45.79 18.20
C LYS A 34 -4.06 -45.78 19.51
N SER A 35 -5.20 -46.45 19.40
CA SER A 35 -6.28 -46.64 20.37
C SER A 35 -5.86 -47.22 21.73
N LEU A 36 -6.75 -47.05 22.73
CA LEU A 36 -7.33 -48.15 23.50
C LEU A 36 -8.62 -47.70 24.23
N HIS A 37 -9.61 -48.60 24.17
CA HIS A 37 -10.93 -48.58 24.81
C HIS A 37 -10.87 -48.48 26.35
N SER A 38 -11.90 -47.89 26.97
CA SER A 38 -12.82 -48.67 27.82
C SER A 38 -14.15 -47.93 28.10
N ASP A 39 -15.19 -48.75 28.16
CA ASP A 39 -16.59 -48.42 28.45
C ASP A 39 -16.85 -48.09 29.93
N GLY A 40 -17.92 -47.35 30.19
CA GLY A 40 -18.41 -47.10 31.55
C GLY A 40 -19.72 -46.33 31.60
N CYS A 41 -20.81 -46.99 31.21
CA CYS A 41 -22.20 -46.59 31.47
C CYS A 41 -22.49 -46.55 32.98
N LEU A 42 -23.32 -45.61 33.48
CA LEU A 42 -24.41 -45.91 34.43
C LEU A 42 -25.35 -44.71 34.68
N LYS A 43 -26.64 -45.06 34.75
CA LYS A 43 -27.87 -44.30 34.91
C LYS A 43 -27.96 -43.41 36.17
N GLY A 44 -28.77 -42.34 36.07
CA GLY A 44 -29.45 -41.74 37.21
C GLY A 44 -30.54 -40.74 36.80
N ARG A 45 -31.80 -41.19 36.76
CA ARG A 45 -33.01 -40.34 36.66
C ARG A 45 -33.46 -39.94 38.06
N PHE A 46 -33.96 -38.73 38.27
CA PHE A 46 -35.09 -38.46 39.17
C PHE A 46 -35.86 -37.21 38.73
N SER A 47 -37.19 -37.28 38.90
CA SER A 47 -38.20 -36.33 38.49
C SER A 47 -39.12 -36.00 39.69
N ILE A 48 -39.60 -34.75 39.72
CA ILE A 48 -40.89 -34.23 40.25
C ILE A 48 -41.10 -34.08 41.78
N SER A 49 -41.29 -32.82 42.22
CA SER A 49 -42.54 -32.21 42.76
C SER A 49 -42.16 -30.89 43.46
N GLY A 50 -42.87 -29.77 43.48
CA GLY A 50 -44.25 -29.43 43.15
C GLY A 50 -44.96 -28.85 44.38
N VAL A 51 -44.87 -27.54 44.65
CA VAL A 51 -45.84 -26.78 45.48
C VAL A 51 -45.90 -25.31 45.05
N VAL A 52 -47.12 -24.83 44.79
CA VAL A 52 -47.64 -23.46 44.54
C VAL A 52 -48.60 -23.20 45.73
N PRO A 53 -48.83 -21.99 46.32
CA PRO A 53 -49.42 -20.84 45.59
C PRO A 53 -49.13 -19.40 46.10
N ARG A 54 -49.38 -18.40 45.23
CA ARG A 54 -50.52 -17.45 45.32
C ARG A 54 -50.24 -16.08 44.68
N GLU A 55 -50.65 -15.97 43.42
CA GLU A 55 -51.52 -14.95 42.81
C GLU A 55 -51.36 -13.46 43.20
N ARG A 56 -50.90 -12.62 42.26
CA ARG A 56 -51.50 -11.31 41.96
C ARG A 56 -51.56 -11.07 40.45
N ARG A 57 -52.78 -10.77 40.00
CA ARG A 57 -53.25 -10.47 38.64
C ARG A 57 -52.74 -9.10 38.16
N MET A 58 -52.25 -9.03 36.92
CA MET A 58 -52.42 -7.87 36.05
C MET A 58 -52.68 -8.31 34.61
N VAL A 59 -53.54 -7.54 33.96
CA VAL A 59 -54.28 -7.83 32.73
C VAL A 59 -53.42 -7.61 31.49
N ILE A 60 -53.42 -8.58 30.58
CA ILE A 60 -52.81 -8.51 29.25
C ILE A 60 -53.91 -8.19 28.23
N SER A 61 -53.80 -7.06 27.55
CA SER A 61 -54.56 -6.76 26.33
C SER A 61 -53.91 -7.42 25.12
N SER A 62 -54.71 -8.17 24.38
CA SER A 62 -54.34 -8.97 23.21
C SER A 62 -54.39 -8.17 21.91
N CYS A 63 -53.38 -8.30 21.03
CA CYS A 63 -53.54 -8.18 19.57
C CYS A 63 -52.62 -9.16 18.82
N LYS A 64 -53.23 -10.30 18.45
CA LYS A 64 -53.08 -11.12 17.23
C LYS A 64 -51.69 -11.42 16.63
N ARG A 65 -51.35 -12.73 16.65
CA ARG A 65 -50.40 -13.44 15.77
C ARG A 65 -50.91 -13.47 14.32
N MET A 66 -50.02 -13.40 13.33
CA MET A 66 -49.42 -14.54 12.59
C MET A 66 -48.91 -14.08 11.20
N GLY A 67 -47.73 -14.54 10.79
CA GLY A 67 -47.24 -14.43 9.41
C GLY A 67 -45.73 -14.58 9.25
N SER A 68 -45.21 -15.81 9.40
CA SER A 68 -43.86 -16.16 8.90
C SER A 68 -43.95 -16.42 7.40
N ILE A 69 -43.33 -15.57 6.56
CA ILE A 69 -43.04 -15.89 5.14
C ILE A 69 -41.71 -15.25 4.69
N ARG A 70 -40.70 -16.13 4.59
CA ARG A 70 -39.71 -16.28 3.50
C ARG A 70 -38.78 -15.10 3.15
N ALA A 71 -37.49 -15.28 3.47
CA ALA A 71 -36.38 -14.65 2.76
C ALA A 71 -36.43 -15.01 1.27
N SER A 72 -36.61 -14.01 0.40
CA SER A 72 -36.42 -14.16 -1.04
C SER A 72 -35.00 -13.72 -1.37
N LEU A 73 -34.17 -14.71 -1.69
CA LEU A 73 -32.95 -14.54 -2.48
C LEU A 73 -33.37 -14.03 -3.86
N ASN A 74 -33.28 -12.72 -4.09
CA ASN A 74 -33.34 -12.18 -5.44
C ASN A 74 -31.97 -12.36 -6.11
N ALA A 75 -31.74 -13.56 -6.62
CA ALA A 75 -30.83 -13.79 -7.73
C ALA A 75 -31.51 -13.32 -9.01
N SER A 76 -31.29 -12.06 -9.40
CA SER A 76 -31.11 -11.63 -10.79
C SER A 76 -31.18 -10.10 -10.90
N SER A 77 -30.00 -9.51 -11.02
CA SER A 77 -29.67 -8.44 -11.96
C SER A 77 -28.30 -7.94 -11.52
N ARG A 78 -27.24 -8.54 -12.07
CA ARG A 78 -25.93 -7.86 -12.11
C ARG A 78 -26.18 -6.51 -12.80
N PRO A 79 -26.05 -5.36 -12.13
CA PRO A 79 -25.85 -4.15 -12.88
C PRO A 79 -24.48 -4.31 -13.55
N SER A 80 -24.41 -3.98 -14.82
CA SER A 80 -23.17 -3.90 -15.60
C SER A 80 -22.01 -3.35 -14.71
N GLU A 81 -21.08 -4.24 -14.34
CA GLU A 81 -19.97 -4.02 -13.40
C GLU A 81 -18.86 -3.10 -13.98
N SER A 82 -19.19 -2.11 -14.82
CA SER A 82 -18.17 -1.35 -15.56
C SER A 82 -18.27 0.16 -15.47
N SER A 83 -19.09 0.74 -14.57
CA SER A 83 -19.22 2.21 -14.49
C SER A 83 -19.20 2.85 -13.10
N SER A 84 -18.97 2.10 -12.01
CA SER A 84 -19.08 2.64 -10.64
C SER A 84 -17.87 2.42 -9.73
N GLN A 85 -16.73 1.94 -10.25
CA GLN A 85 -15.55 1.67 -9.42
C GLN A 85 -14.57 2.86 -9.47
N VAL A 86 -14.47 3.61 -8.37
CA VAL A 86 -13.60 4.80 -8.24
C VAL A 86 -12.11 4.41 -8.22
N ALA A 87 -11.79 3.23 -7.67
CA ALA A 87 -10.41 2.79 -7.46
C ALA A 87 -10.25 1.27 -7.67
N PRO A 88 -9.08 0.79 -8.12
CA PRO A 88 -8.86 -0.62 -8.48
C PRO A 88 -9.09 -1.63 -7.35
N LEU A 89 -8.68 -1.30 -6.12
CA LEU A 89 -8.84 -2.19 -4.96
C LEU A 89 -10.26 -2.06 -4.40
N GLN A 90 -10.92 -3.18 -4.15
CA GLN A 90 -12.25 -3.24 -3.56
C GLN A 90 -12.16 -3.28 -2.04
N LEU A 91 -13.07 -2.56 -1.38
CA LEU A 91 -13.18 -2.51 0.07
C LEU A 91 -14.23 -3.53 0.54
N GLU A 92 -13.82 -4.52 1.33
CA GLU A 92 -14.66 -5.67 1.67
C GLU A 92 -15.20 -5.62 3.09
N SER A 93 -14.50 -4.95 4.01
CA SER A 93 -14.96 -4.81 5.40
C SER A 93 -16.22 -3.94 5.49
N PRO A 94 -17.06 -4.10 6.54
CA PRO A 94 -18.23 -3.25 6.71
C PRO A 94 -17.87 -1.75 6.75
N VAL A 95 -16.74 -1.41 7.39
CA VAL A 95 -16.20 -0.04 7.44
C VAL A 95 -15.87 0.43 6.02
N GLY A 96 -15.10 -0.35 5.27
CA GLY A 96 -14.68 0.03 3.93
C GLY A 96 -15.83 0.11 2.93
N GLN A 97 -16.85 -0.75 3.02
CA GLN A 97 -18.05 -0.64 2.19
C GLN A 97 -18.81 0.67 2.43
N VAL A 98 -18.95 1.09 3.69
CA VAL A 98 -19.55 2.39 4.04
C VAL A 98 -18.72 3.53 3.48
N LEU A 99 -17.39 3.48 3.65
CA LEU A 99 -16.48 4.51 3.14
C LEU A 99 -16.47 4.59 1.61
N ALA A 100 -16.53 3.44 0.91
CA ALA A 100 -16.66 3.40 -0.54
C ALA A 100 -17.95 4.08 -1.03
N GLN A 101 -19.07 3.87 -0.33
CA GLN A 101 -20.34 4.52 -0.66
C GLN A 101 -20.29 6.03 -0.42
N ILE A 102 -19.61 6.48 0.65
CA ILE A 102 -19.40 7.91 0.93
C ILE A 102 -18.49 8.53 -0.14
N LEU A 103 -17.39 7.86 -0.50
CA LEU A 103 -16.50 8.28 -1.60
C LEU A 103 -17.26 8.47 -2.93
N LEU A 104 -18.25 7.63 -3.20
CA LEU A 104 -19.07 7.73 -4.42
C LEU A 104 -20.10 8.86 -4.36
N SER A 105 -20.74 9.06 -3.21
CA SER A 105 -21.89 9.95 -3.08
C SER A 105 -21.52 11.35 -2.59
N HIS A 106 -20.71 11.46 -1.54
CA HIS A 106 -20.34 12.70 -0.88
C HIS A 106 -18.88 12.64 -0.40
N PRO A 107 -17.88 12.75 -1.31
CA PRO A 107 -16.46 12.61 -0.97
C PRO A 107 -15.99 13.54 0.16
N HIS A 108 -16.55 14.75 0.23
CA HIS A 108 -16.22 15.76 1.23
C HIS A 108 -16.61 15.36 2.68
N LEU A 109 -17.51 14.39 2.86
CA LEU A 109 -17.89 13.87 4.17
C LEU A 109 -16.96 12.75 4.65
N LEU A 110 -16.10 12.22 3.78
CA LEU A 110 -15.26 11.07 4.11
C LEU A 110 -14.34 11.31 5.32
N PRO A 111 -13.67 12.46 5.50
CA PRO A 111 -12.79 12.66 6.66
C PRO A 111 -13.56 12.59 7.99
N ALA A 112 -14.75 13.19 8.03
CA ALA A 112 -15.60 13.16 9.22
C ALA A 112 -16.12 11.73 9.51
N ALA A 113 -16.51 11.00 8.47
CA ALA A 113 -16.90 9.60 8.62
C ALA A 113 -15.75 8.72 9.10
N VAL A 114 -14.53 8.93 8.57
CA VAL A 114 -13.33 8.22 9.01
C VAL A 114 -13.02 8.49 10.47
N ASP A 115 -13.09 9.75 10.92
CA ASP A 115 -12.86 10.10 12.33
C ASP A 115 -13.82 9.34 13.25
N GLN A 116 -15.11 9.27 12.90
CA GLN A 116 -16.09 8.48 13.63
C GLN A 116 -15.75 6.98 13.65
N GLN A 117 -15.28 6.41 12.53
CA GLN A 117 -14.88 5.00 12.47
C GLN A 117 -13.64 4.74 13.32
N LEU A 118 -12.66 5.64 13.34
CA LEU A 118 -11.47 5.51 14.17
C LEU A 118 -11.81 5.58 15.66
N ASP A 119 -12.67 6.51 16.07
CA ASP A 119 -13.14 6.62 17.46
C ASP A 119 -13.87 5.35 17.92
N GLN A 120 -14.66 4.74 17.03
CA GLN A 120 -15.31 3.46 17.31
C GLN A 120 -14.28 2.34 17.50
N LEU A 121 -13.27 2.24 16.64
CA LEU A 121 -12.21 1.24 16.76
C LEU A 121 -11.39 1.40 18.05
N VAL A 122 -11.12 2.64 18.49
CA VAL A 122 -10.46 2.92 19.77
C VAL A 122 -11.35 2.48 20.94
N THR A 123 -12.64 2.80 20.88
CA THR A 123 -13.60 2.40 21.93
C THR A 123 -13.69 0.88 22.05
N ASP A 124 -13.76 0.17 20.92
CA ASP A 124 -13.82 -1.31 20.88
C ASP A 124 -12.54 -1.94 21.44
N LEU A 125 -11.38 -1.37 21.12
CA LEU A 125 -10.09 -1.78 21.69
C LEU A 125 -10.06 -1.65 23.22
N GLU A 126 -10.55 -0.54 23.77
CA GLU A 126 -10.58 -0.33 25.21
C GLU A 126 -11.54 -1.28 25.93
N ILE A 127 -12.69 -1.59 25.31
CA ILE A 127 -13.65 -2.55 25.83
C ILE A 127 -13.02 -3.95 25.88
N GLU A 128 -12.31 -4.35 24.83
CA GLU A 128 -11.62 -5.65 24.79
C GLU A 128 -10.53 -5.76 25.86
N LYS A 129 -9.70 -4.73 26.02
CA LYS A 129 -8.66 -4.71 27.04
C LYS A 129 -9.23 -4.86 28.46
N LYS A 130 -10.43 -4.34 28.70
CA LYS A 130 -11.16 -4.49 29.99
C LYS A 130 -11.78 -5.88 30.17
N GLN A 131 -11.98 -6.65 29.10
CA GLN A 131 -12.57 -7.99 29.12
C GLN A 131 -11.53 -9.12 29.25
N GLU A 132 -10.22 -8.82 29.21
CA GLU A 132 -9.12 -9.80 29.32
C GLU A 132 -8.81 -10.28 30.76
N GLU A 133 -9.62 -9.95 31.77
CA GLU A 133 -9.42 -10.41 33.17
C GLU A 133 -9.65 -11.95 33.33
N PRO A 134 -8.69 -12.73 33.87
CA PRO A 134 -8.68 -14.18 33.72
C PRO A 134 -9.37 -14.92 34.89
N GLY A 135 -10.48 -15.61 34.58
CA GLY A 135 -11.12 -16.59 35.47
C GLY A 135 -11.45 -17.94 34.82
N SER A 136 -11.01 -18.19 33.58
CA SER A 136 -11.62 -19.21 32.72
C SER A 136 -10.80 -20.49 32.53
N THR A 137 -11.50 -21.60 32.32
CA THR A 137 -10.93 -22.96 32.17
C THR A 137 -10.12 -23.11 30.86
N GLY A 138 -9.19 -24.07 30.78
CA GLY A 138 -8.23 -24.21 29.67
C GLY A 138 -8.81 -24.25 28.24
N MET A 139 -10.02 -24.78 28.03
CA MET A 139 -10.71 -24.76 26.72
C MET A 139 -11.39 -23.42 26.42
N GLU A 140 -11.83 -22.71 27.45
CA GLU A 140 -12.42 -21.38 27.34
C GLU A 140 -11.33 -20.35 26.95
N LEU A 141 -10.13 -20.51 27.51
CA LEU A 141 -8.95 -19.69 27.18
C LEU A 141 -8.54 -19.78 25.71
N SER A 142 -8.67 -20.95 25.07
CA SER A 142 -8.33 -21.09 23.65
C SER A 142 -9.37 -20.44 22.73
N LEU A 143 -10.65 -20.47 23.11
CA LEU A 143 -11.73 -19.78 22.41
C LEU A 143 -11.58 -18.26 22.51
N TYR A 144 -11.36 -17.70 23.70
CA TYR A 144 -11.11 -16.26 23.87
C TYR A 144 -9.88 -15.80 23.07
N ARG A 145 -8.79 -16.58 23.09
CA ARG A 145 -7.61 -16.30 22.26
C ARG A 145 -7.97 -16.22 20.78
N ARG A 146 -8.73 -17.18 20.26
CA ARG A 146 -9.09 -17.20 18.85
C ARG A 146 -10.00 -16.04 18.47
N ILE A 147 -10.93 -15.66 19.35
CA ILE A 147 -11.79 -14.48 19.17
C ILE A 147 -10.93 -13.22 19.13
N ALA A 148 -10.00 -13.05 20.07
CA ALA A 148 -9.10 -11.89 20.09
C ALA A 148 -8.24 -11.80 18.81
N GLU A 149 -7.71 -12.93 18.32
CA GLU A 149 -6.99 -13.00 17.05
C GLU A 149 -7.86 -12.58 15.85
N LEU A 150 -9.11 -13.02 15.80
CA LEU A 150 -10.04 -12.65 14.73
C LEU A 150 -10.37 -11.16 14.79
N LYS A 151 -10.70 -10.63 15.97
CA LYS A 151 -10.98 -9.20 16.15
C LYS A 151 -9.77 -8.32 15.80
N ALA A 152 -8.57 -8.74 16.16
CA ALA A 152 -7.35 -8.04 15.77
C ALA A 152 -7.17 -8.02 14.24
N LYS A 153 -7.51 -9.11 13.54
CA LYS A 153 -7.48 -9.15 12.07
C LYS A 153 -8.54 -8.25 11.43
N GLU A 154 -9.76 -8.25 11.97
CA GLU A 154 -10.86 -7.39 11.50
C GLU A 154 -10.49 -5.91 11.68
N ARG A 155 -9.95 -5.53 12.84
CA ARG A 155 -9.44 -4.16 13.07
C ARG A 155 -8.34 -3.78 12.09
N LYS A 156 -7.37 -4.67 11.90
CA LYS A 156 -6.29 -4.43 10.94
C LYS A 156 -6.83 -4.21 9.53
N GLN A 157 -7.78 -5.04 9.09
CA GLN A 157 -8.42 -4.88 7.79
C GLN A 157 -9.19 -3.55 7.70
N ALA A 158 -9.95 -3.17 8.74
CA ALA A 158 -10.65 -1.89 8.77
C ALA A 158 -9.69 -0.70 8.64
N LEU A 159 -8.55 -0.71 9.34
CA LEU A 159 -7.52 0.33 9.22
C LEU A 159 -6.91 0.39 7.82
N GLU A 160 -6.60 -0.75 7.22
CA GLU A 160 -6.07 -0.80 5.84
C GLU A 160 -7.05 -0.16 4.85
N GLU A 161 -8.34 -0.49 4.98
CA GLU A 161 -9.39 0.04 4.10
C GLU A 161 -9.69 1.53 4.37
N ILE A 162 -9.60 2.00 5.63
CA ILE A 162 -9.66 3.44 5.98
C ILE A 162 -8.53 4.21 5.30
N LEU A 163 -7.29 3.74 5.45
CA LEU A 163 -6.11 4.36 4.83
C LEU A 163 -6.26 4.40 3.30
N TYR A 164 -6.69 3.30 2.67
CA TYR A 164 -6.90 3.28 1.23
C TYR A 164 -8.00 4.26 0.79
N ALA A 165 -9.14 4.29 1.48
CA ALA A 165 -10.24 5.21 1.17
C ALA A 165 -9.79 6.68 1.23
N LEU A 166 -9.00 7.05 2.24
CA LEU A 166 -8.42 8.40 2.35
C LEU A 166 -7.43 8.71 1.23
N VAL A 167 -6.59 7.74 0.81
CA VAL A 167 -5.69 7.94 -0.35
C VAL A 167 -6.49 8.17 -1.62
N VAL A 168 -7.53 7.36 -1.86
CA VAL A 168 -8.44 7.52 -3.01
C VAL A 168 -9.13 8.89 -2.96
N GLN A 169 -9.55 9.35 -1.79
CA GLN A 169 -10.13 10.68 -1.61
C GLN A 169 -9.18 11.78 -2.10
N ARG A 170 -7.88 11.70 -1.81
CA ARG A 170 -6.90 12.69 -2.28
C ARG A 170 -6.82 12.76 -3.80
N PHE A 171 -6.94 11.62 -4.48
CA PHE A 171 -7.02 11.57 -5.94
C PHE A 171 -8.32 12.19 -6.47
N VAL A 172 -9.45 11.94 -5.80
CA VAL A 172 -10.75 12.54 -6.14
C VAL A 172 -10.73 14.06 -5.95
N GLU A 173 -10.19 14.54 -4.84
CA GLU A 173 -10.02 15.99 -4.55
C GLU A 173 -9.11 16.68 -5.57
N ALA A 174 -8.09 15.97 -6.06
CA ALA A 174 -7.17 16.44 -7.09
C ALA A 174 -7.73 16.39 -8.52
N ASP A 175 -8.95 15.86 -8.71
CA ASP A 175 -9.55 15.59 -10.02
C ASP A 175 -8.63 14.73 -10.91
N VAL A 176 -8.01 13.70 -10.32
CA VAL A 176 -7.15 12.74 -11.00
C VAL A 176 -7.71 11.33 -10.77
N SER A 177 -8.24 10.68 -11.80
CA SER A 177 -8.70 9.30 -11.65
C SER A 177 -7.53 8.33 -11.58
N LEU A 178 -7.66 7.28 -10.77
CA LEU A 178 -6.68 6.20 -10.70
C LEU A 178 -6.73 5.33 -11.96
N VAL A 179 -5.60 4.75 -12.35
CA VAL A 179 -5.55 3.80 -13.46
C VAL A 179 -6.42 2.58 -13.14
N PRO A 180 -7.32 2.13 -14.04
CA PRO A 180 -8.13 0.94 -13.83
C PRO A 180 -7.29 -0.34 -13.92
N SER A 181 -7.79 -1.43 -13.33
CA SER A 181 -7.13 -2.74 -13.35
C SER A 181 -6.77 -3.22 -14.76
N VAL A 182 -5.48 -3.46 -14.98
CA VAL A 182 -4.89 -4.01 -16.21
C VAL A 182 -4.93 -5.55 -16.21
N SER A 183 -5.20 -6.15 -15.05
CA SER A 183 -5.26 -7.60 -14.83
C SER A 183 -6.47 -8.29 -15.46
N ARG A 184 -7.56 -7.56 -15.75
CA ARG A 184 -8.77 -8.14 -16.34
C ARG A 184 -8.45 -8.63 -17.76
N PRO A 185 -8.78 -9.88 -18.13
CA PRO A 185 -8.53 -10.36 -19.48
C PRO A 185 -9.37 -9.52 -20.43
N SER A 186 -8.74 -8.57 -21.13
CA SER A 186 -9.32 -8.06 -22.35
C SER A 186 -9.33 -9.23 -23.33
N ASN A 187 -10.47 -9.50 -23.94
CA ASN A 187 -10.56 -10.43 -25.08
C ASN A 187 -9.63 -10.01 -26.24
N ASP A 188 -9.07 -8.81 -26.15
CA ASP A 188 -8.10 -8.23 -27.08
C ASP A 188 -6.73 -8.06 -26.41
N ARG A 189 -5.80 -8.99 -26.70
CA ARG A 189 -4.37 -8.91 -26.33
C ARG A 189 -3.62 -7.78 -27.06
N ASN A 190 -4.23 -7.13 -28.05
CA ASN A 190 -3.64 -6.02 -28.79
C ASN A 190 -4.11 -4.65 -28.29
N LYS A 191 -4.97 -4.61 -27.26
CA LYS A 191 -5.41 -3.35 -26.66
C LYS A 191 -4.22 -2.63 -26.02
N VAL A 192 -3.87 -1.49 -26.61
CA VAL A 192 -2.90 -0.54 -26.06
C VAL A 192 -3.63 0.34 -25.03
N ASP A 193 -2.91 0.84 -24.03
CA ASP A 193 -3.48 1.79 -23.08
C ASP A 193 -3.92 3.08 -23.78
N HIS A 194 -5.05 3.62 -23.32
CA HIS A 194 -5.58 4.90 -23.76
C HIS A 194 -5.81 5.81 -22.55
N TRP A 195 -4.81 5.88 -21.66
CA TRP A 195 -4.90 6.74 -20.48
C TRP A 195 -4.52 8.18 -20.82
N PRO A 196 -5.28 9.18 -20.34
CA PRO A 196 -4.97 10.57 -20.59
C PRO A 196 -3.65 10.98 -19.90
N SER A 197 -2.88 11.85 -20.57
CA SER A 197 -1.66 12.44 -20.01
C SER A 197 -2.02 13.53 -18.99
N TRP A 198 -2.03 13.17 -17.71
CA TRP A 198 -2.34 14.09 -16.60
C TRP A 198 -1.09 14.69 -15.95
N GLU A 199 -0.04 14.92 -16.73
CA GLU A 199 1.27 15.35 -16.23
C GLU A 199 1.20 16.69 -15.49
N GLU A 200 0.52 17.69 -16.06
CA GLU A 200 0.35 19.00 -15.42
C GLU A 200 -0.44 18.93 -14.10
N LYS A 201 -1.44 18.03 -14.03
CA LYS A 201 -2.20 17.81 -12.79
C LYS A 201 -1.30 17.23 -11.71
N PHE A 202 -0.47 16.25 -12.05
CA PHE A 202 0.51 15.69 -11.11
C PHE A 202 1.56 16.69 -10.68
N GLN A 203 2.06 17.52 -11.59
CA GLN A 203 3.03 18.56 -11.25
C GLN A 203 2.52 19.48 -10.13
N LYS A 204 1.23 19.84 -10.15
CA LYS A 204 0.61 20.72 -9.14
C LYS A 204 0.45 20.06 -7.76
N LEU A 205 0.56 18.73 -7.65
CA LEU A 205 0.41 17.99 -6.40
C LEU A 205 1.70 17.91 -5.58
N HIS A 206 2.83 18.30 -6.17
CA HIS A 206 4.15 18.22 -5.56
C HIS A 206 4.81 19.60 -5.49
N SER A 207 5.73 19.80 -4.55
CA SER A 207 6.57 21.00 -4.54
C SER A 207 7.43 21.04 -5.81
N SER A 208 7.92 22.22 -6.21
CA SER A 208 8.83 22.35 -7.35
C SER A 208 10.04 21.44 -7.22
N GLU A 209 10.66 21.40 -6.05
CA GLU A 209 11.86 20.63 -5.79
C GLU A 209 11.59 19.11 -5.74
N ALA A 210 10.43 18.70 -5.21
CA ALA A 210 10.00 17.30 -5.27
C ALA A 210 9.70 16.87 -6.71
N TYR A 211 9.04 17.73 -7.50
CA TYR A 211 8.73 17.40 -8.89
C TYR A 211 9.99 17.24 -9.75
N GLU A 212 11.03 18.03 -9.51
CA GLU A 212 12.35 17.81 -10.14
C GLU A 212 12.95 16.44 -9.80
N MET A 213 12.81 15.99 -8.55
CA MET A 213 13.21 14.63 -8.15
C MET A 213 12.37 13.56 -8.83
N ILE A 214 11.06 13.78 -9.00
CA ILE A 214 10.16 12.89 -9.74
C ILE A 214 10.59 12.77 -11.22
N LEU A 215 10.93 13.88 -11.87
CA LEU A 215 11.44 13.86 -13.25
C LEU A 215 12.75 13.08 -13.36
N ASN A 216 13.65 13.23 -12.38
CA ASN A 216 14.87 12.42 -12.32
C ASN A 216 14.57 10.92 -12.13
N HIS A 217 13.59 10.56 -11.30
CA HIS A 217 13.13 9.17 -11.13
C HIS A 217 12.55 8.59 -12.42
N LEU A 218 11.72 9.37 -13.13
CA LEU A 218 11.21 9.01 -14.45
C LEU A 218 12.33 8.78 -15.47
N LEU A 219 13.33 9.66 -15.50
CA LEU A 219 14.49 9.51 -16.37
C LEU A 219 15.29 8.26 -16.04
N VAL A 220 15.36 7.86 -14.76
CA VAL A 220 16.04 6.62 -14.35
C VAL A 220 15.30 5.38 -14.85
N ILE A 221 13.97 5.39 -14.82
CA ILE A 221 13.16 4.23 -15.24
C ILE A 221 13.00 4.15 -16.76
N LEU A 222 12.74 5.29 -17.42
CA LEU A 222 12.43 5.35 -18.86
C LEU A 222 13.69 5.52 -19.73
N GLY A 223 14.78 6.04 -19.15
CA GLY A 223 15.99 6.37 -19.88
C GLY A 223 15.74 7.32 -21.05
N ASN A 224 16.37 7.04 -22.19
CA ASN A 224 16.23 7.86 -23.40
C ASN A 224 14.84 7.80 -24.04
N ARG A 225 13.95 6.91 -23.60
CA ARG A 225 12.59 6.79 -24.15
C ARG A 225 11.63 7.86 -23.62
N MET A 226 12.07 8.67 -22.65
CA MET A 226 11.22 9.66 -21.95
C MET A 226 10.50 10.63 -22.90
N ASP A 227 11.13 10.99 -24.02
CA ASP A 227 10.57 11.93 -25.01
C ASP A 227 9.70 11.22 -26.08
N ASP A 228 9.80 9.89 -26.21
CA ASP A 228 9.14 9.08 -27.23
C ASP A 228 7.73 8.61 -26.79
N SER A 229 6.85 9.57 -26.49
CA SER A 229 5.54 9.33 -25.85
C SER A 229 4.63 8.32 -26.56
N SER A 230 4.66 8.26 -27.89
CA SER A 230 3.82 7.37 -28.70
C SER A 230 4.40 5.96 -28.90
N SER A 231 5.64 5.72 -28.46
CA SER A 231 6.28 4.41 -28.61
C SER A 231 5.60 3.37 -27.72
N ILE A 232 5.41 2.16 -28.24
CA ILE A 232 4.77 1.05 -27.52
C ILE A 232 5.86 0.15 -26.97
N ALA A 233 5.83 -0.09 -25.65
CA ALA A 233 6.66 -1.05 -24.97
C ALA A 233 5.86 -2.32 -24.63
N SER A 234 6.48 -3.48 -24.85
CA SER A 234 5.98 -4.77 -24.34
C SER A 234 6.71 -5.09 -23.03
N ILE A 235 5.98 -5.14 -21.92
CA ILE A 235 6.55 -5.33 -20.57
C ILE A 235 5.71 -6.39 -19.85
N SER A 236 6.32 -7.26 -19.04
CA SER A 236 5.54 -8.23 -18.25
C SER A 236 4.79 -7.54 -17.10
N LYS A 237 3.61 -8.08 -16.73
CA LYS A 237 2.83 -7.61 -15.57
C LYS A 237 3.66 -7.59 -14.29
N LEU A 238 4.51 -8.61 -14.11
CA LEU A 238 5.44 -8.69 -12.98
C LEU A 238 6.40 -7.49 -12.94
N ARG A 239 7.04 -7.17 -14.07
CA ARG A 239 8.03 -6.08 -14.16
C ARG A 239 7.39 -4.72 -13.94
N ILE A 240 6.25 -4.45 -14.56
CA ILE A 240 5.56 -3.16 -14.37
C ILE A 240 5.01 -3.03 -12.94
N GLY A 241 4.53 -4.12 -12.33
CA GLY A 241 4.09 -4.14 -10.94
C GLY A 241 5.23 -3.85 -9.96
N GLN A 242 6.42 -4.41 -10.19
CA GLN A 242 7.63 -4.10 -9.41
C GLN A 242 8.02 -2.63 -9.52
N VAL A 243 8.02 -2.07 -10.74
CA VAL A 243 8.32 -0.64 -10.97
C VAL A 243 7.29 0.26 -10.30
N TYR A 244 6.00 -0.11 -10.35
CA TYR A 244 4.91 0.64 -9.72
C TYR A 244 5.06 0.65 -8.19
N ALA A 245 5.22 -0.53 -7.57
CA ALA A 245 5.41 -0.63 -6.12
C ALA A 245 6.67 0.11 -5.65
N ALA A 246 7.80 -0.04 -6.36
CA ALA A 246 9.02 0.70 -6.05
C ALA A 246 8.83 2.22 -6.17
N SER A 247 8.03 2.67 -7.13
CA SER A 247 7.71 4.10 -7.30
C SER A 247 6.77 4.63 -6.22
N ILE A 248 5.86 3.81 -5.67
CA ILE A 248 5.09 4.15 -4.47
C ILE A 248 6.03 4.39 -3.29
N LEU A 249 6.94 3.45 -3.02
CA LEU A 249 7.89 3.58 -1.92
C LEU A 249 8.81 4.81 -2.10
N TYR A 250 9.22 5.09 -3.33
CA TYR A 250 9.97 6.31 -3.66
C TYR A 250 9.16 7.57 -3.36
N GLY A 251 7.88 7.62 -3.75
CA GLY A 251 7.02 8.77 -3.48
C GLY A 251 6.76 9.01 -1.99
N TYR A 252 6.57 7.93 -1.24
CA TYR A 252 6.45 7.97 0.22
C TYR A 252 7.72 8.55 0.86
N PHE A 253 8.90 8.02 0.48
CA PHE A 253 10.19 8.56 0.91
C PHE A 253 10.35 10.04 0.55
N LEU A 254 10.11 10.38 -0.70
CA LEU A 254 10.30 11.73 -1.23
C LEU A 254 9.45 12.75 -0.48
N LYS A 255 8.20 12.40 -0.18
CA LYS A 255 7.30 13.28 0.58
C LYS A 255 7.82 13.59 1.98
N ARG A 256 8.39 12.60 2.67
CA ARG A 256 8.97 12.79 4.01
C ARG A 256 10.15 13.74 4.00
N VAL A 257 11.07 13.53 3.05
CA VAL A 257 12.24 14.38 2.90
C VAL A 257 11.83 15.79 2.49
N ASP A 258 10.94 15.94 1.51
CA ASP A 258 10.47 17.25 1.06
C ASP A 258 9.82 18.02 2.21
N LYS A 259 8.94 17.40 3.01
CA LYS A 259 8.34 18.07 4.19
C LYS A 259 9.39 18.57 5.17
N ARG A 260 10.42 17.78 5.47
CA ARG A 260 11.52 18.20 6.34
C ARG A 260 12.35 19.32 5.71
N PHE A 261 12.69 19.18 4.42
CA PHE A 261 13.43 20.18 3.67
C PHE A 261 12.72 21.53 3.65
N GLN A 262 11.42 21.56 3.35
CA GLN A 262 10.62 22.78 3.34
C GLN A 262 10.52 23.40 4.74
N LEU A 263 10.42 22.58 5.79
CA LEU A 263 10.42 23.04 7.17
C LEU A 263 11.77 23.71 7.52
N GLU A 264 12.89 23.03 7.32
CA GLU A 264 14.23 23.58 7.62
C GLU A 264 14.55 24.81 6.76
N LYS A 265 14.08 24.83 5.50
CA LYS A 265 14.14 26.00 4.62
C LYS A 265 13.37 27.19 5.21
N SER A 266 12.14 26.96 5.70
CA SER A 266 11.33 28.00 6.33
C SER A 266 11.91 28.51 7.65
N MET A 267 12.57 27.63 8.41
CA MET A 267 13.22 27.96 9.68
C MET A 267 14.64 28.54 9.50
N LYS A 268 15.15 28.62 8.26
CA LYS A 268 16.51 29.04 7.92
C LYS A 268 17.60 28.20 8.62
N THR A 269 17.33 26.92 8.83
CA THR A 269 18.25 25.96 9.48
C THR A 269 18.86 24.98 8.48
N LEU A 270 18.78 25.26 7.18
CA LEU A 270 19.41 24.42 6.17
C LEU A 270 20.93 24.39 6.40
N PRO A 271 21.61 23.28 6.03
CA PRO A 271 23.07 23.16 6.17
C PRO A 271 23.86 24.24 5.42
N TRP A 272 23.23 24.93 4.47
CA TRP A 272 23.80 25.97 3.63
C TRP A 272 22.94 27.23 3.76
N GLY A 273 23.56 28.39 3.97
CA GLY A 273 22.87 29.68 4.09
C GLY A 273 22.30 30.18 2.76
N PRO A 274 21.45 31.23 2.78
CA PRO A 274 20.82 31.78 1.57
C PRO A 274 21.84 32.28 0.51
N GLU A 275 23.06 32.64 0.91
CA GLU A 275 24.13 33.07 0.00
C GLU A 275 24.90 31.90 -0.64
N ASP A 276 24.93 30.73 0.01
CA ASP A 276 25.57 29.50 -0.49
C ASP A 276 24.67 28.69 -1.43
N GLU A 277 23.40 29.10 -1.61
CA GLU A 277 22.41 28.40 -2.43
C GLU A 277 22.82 28.33 -3.93
N ALA A 278 23.44 29.39 -4.46
CA ALA A 278 23.95 29.41 -5.83
C ALA A 278 25.26 28.59 -5.96
N SER A 279 26.10 28.64 -4.93
CA SER A 279 27.39 27.95 -4.87
C SER A 279 27.23 26.43 -4.74
N ALA A 280 26.24 25.95 -3.99
CA ALA A 280 25.94 24.52 -3.84
C ALA A 280 25.46 23.89 -5.15
N ILE A 281 24.67 24.61 -5.95
CA ILE A 281 24.27 24.17 -7.30
C ILE A 281 25.50 24.13 -8.22
N GLN A 282 26.37 25.15 -8.17
CA GLN A 282 27.61 25.17 -8.95
C GLN A 282 28.62 24.09 -8.53
N GLN A 283 28.75 23.77 -7.24
CA GLN A 283 29.60 22.69 -6.75
C GLN A 283 29.08 21.31 -7.16
N ALA A 284 27.76 21.06 -7.02
CA ALA A 284 27.15 19.82 -7.50
C ALA A 284 27.29 19.63 -9.02
N THR A 285 27.30 20.74 -9.77
CA THR A 285 27.54 20.73 -11.22
C THR A 285 29.03 20.53 -11.55
N LYS A 286 29.95 21.15 -10.80
CA LYS A 286 31.41 21.01 -10.98
C LYS A 286 31.94 19.62 -10.58
N SER A 287 31.40 19.00 -9.53
CA SER A 287 31.78 17.65 -9.11
C SER A 287 31.44 16.61 -10.18
N SER A 288 30.35 16.81 -10.93
CA SER A 288 29.99 15.95 -12.08
C SER A 288 30.93 16.10 -13.28
N ILE A 289 31.74 17.17 -13.36
CA ILE A 289 32.66 17.44 -14.48
C ILE A 289 34.09 16.95 -14.18
N HIS A 290 34.46 16.80 -12.89
CA HIS A 290 35.86 16.54 -12.50
C HIS A 290 36.22 15.10 -12.08
N SER A 291 35.31 14.12 -12.14
CA SER A 291 35.66 12.71 -11.90
C SER A 291 36.07 11.97 -13.18
N ASN A 292 37.07 12.49 -13.92
CA ASN A 292 37.66 11.78 -15.07
C ASN A 292 39.19 11.99 -15.14
N SER A 293 39.92 11.46 -14.17
CA SER A 293 41.38 11.29 -14.33
C SER A 293 41.93 10.15 -13.47
N HIS A 294 41.63 8.89 -13.83
CA HIS A 294 42.52 7.76 -13.50
C HIS A 294 42.49 6.68 -14.60
N PRO A 295 43.64 6.06 -14.93
CA PRO A 295 43.80 5.26 -16.14
C PRO A 295 43.40 3.78 -15.97
N LYS A 296 43.09 3.17 -17.12
CA LYS A 296 42.57 1.80 -17.36
C LYS A 296 43.53 0.68 -16.91
N PRO A 297 43.03 -0.57 -16.76
CA PRO A 297 43.22 -1.51 -17.87
C PRO A 297 41.98 -2.30 -18.31
N SER A 298 42.02 -2.68 -19.60
CA SER A 298 41.23 -3.61 -20.43
C SER A 298 40.27 -4.59 -19.73
N SER A 299 39.07 -4.87 -20.24
CA SER A 299 38.80 -5.58 -21.52
C SER A 299 37.29 -5.54 -21.85
N TRP A 300 36.90 -5.92 -23.07
CA TRP A 300 35.55 -6.11 -23.68
C TRP A 300 35.04 -4.98 -24.61
N PRO A 301 34.42 -5.33 -25.77
CA PRO A 301 34.50 -4.50 -26.97
C PRO A 301 33.35 -3.50 -27.14
N ALA A 302 33.75 -2.32 -27.64
CA ALA A 302 33.01 -1.34 -28.43
C ALA A 302 31.48 -1.29 -28.30
N SER A 303 31.00 -0.48 -27.36
CA SER A 303 29.79 0.33 -27.56
C SER A 303 30.26 1.76 -27.79
N THR A 304 29.89 2.35 -28.93
CA THR A 304 30.24 3.71 -29.34
C THR A 304 29.86 4.70 -28.23
N SER A 305 30.87 5.25 -27.56
CA SER A 305 30.72 6.26 -26.52
C SER A 305 30.36 7.60 -27.16
N VAL A 306 29.08 7.97 -27.07
CA VAL A 306 28.64 9.35 -27.25
C VAL A 306 29.10 10.14 -26.01
N PRO A 307 29.73 11.32 -26.16
CA PRO A 307 30.09 12.16 -25.01
C PRO A 307 28.80 12.74 -24.40
N GLY A 308 28.50 12.35 -23.16
CA GLY A 308 27.28 12.75 -22.43
C GLY A 308 26.72 11.57 -21.63
N GLY A 309 27.33 11.29 -20.47
CA GLY A 309 26.91 10.19 -19.61
C GLY A 309 25.49 10.41 -19.06
N PHE A 310 24.78 9.31 -18.80
CA PHE A 310 23.43 9.31 -18.19
C PHE A 310 23.31 10.18 -16.92
N THR A 311 24.41 10.39 -16.20
CA THR A 311 24.51 11.25 -15.02
C THR A 311 24.45 12.75 -15.33
N ASP A 312 24.83 13.17 -16.54
CA ASP A 312 24.86 14.57 -16.99
C ASP A 312 23.45 15.09 -17.36
N ARG A 313 22.49 14.17 -17.58
CA ARG A 313 21.08 14.51 -17.85
C ARG A 313 20.23 14.72 -16.59
N ILE A 314 20.72 14.29 -15.43
CA ILE A 314 20.02 14.44 -14.17
C ILE A 314 20.23 15.88 -13.69
N LYS A 315 19.16 16.68 -13.66
CA LYS A 315 19.27 18.06 -13.19
C LYS A 315 19.63 18.07 -11.71
N PRO A 316 20.73 18.74 -11.29
CA PRO A 316 20.99 18.95 -9.88
C PRO A 316 19.88 19.83 -9.31
N CYS A 317 19.16 19.32 -8.30
CA CYS A 317 18.12 20.07 -7.60
C CYS A 317 18.45 20.23 -6.12
N ARG A 318 17.96 21.30 -5.51
CA ARG A 318 18.26 21.65 -4.11
C ARG A 318 17.91 20.52 -3.14
N LEU A 319 16.75 19.90 -3.34
CA LEU A 319 16.29 18.78 -2.53
C LEU A 319 17.21 17.57 -2.67
N ARG A 320 17.79 17.32 -3.85
CA ARG A 320 18.78 16.25 -4.03
C ARG A 320 20.05 16.52 -3.23
N THR A 321 20.61 17.74 -3.29
CA THR A 321 21.78 18.10 -2.49
C THR A 321 21.49 17.95 -0.99
N TYR A 322 20.30 18.35 -0.55
CA TYR A 322 19.83 18.13 0.82
C TYR A 322 19.80 16.65 1.19
N VAL A 323 19.17 15.79 0.38
CA VAL A 323 19.15 14.33 0.59
C VAL A 323 20.56 13.76 0.71
N MET A 324 21.50 14.20 -0.13
CA MET A 324 22.89 13.72 -0.09
C MET A 324 23.68 14.20 1.14
N SER A 325 23.21 15.24 1.83
CA SER A 325 23.80 15.72 3.08
C SER A 325 23.27 15.00 4.32
N LEU A 326 22.21 14.20 4.19
CA LEU A 326 21.64 13.45 5.30
C LEU A 326 22.48 12.21 5.62
N ASP A 327 22.59 11.90 6.91
CA ASP A 327 23.20 10.65 7.36
C ASP A 327 22.39 9.43 6.91
N SER A 328 23.08 8.29 6.75
CA SER A 328 22.48 7.03 6.31
C SER A 328 21.34 6.54 7.21
N GLU A 329 21.45 6.77 8.52
CA GLU A 329 20.40 6.42 9.49
C GLU A 329 19.12 7.24 9.27
N ILE A 330 19.26 8.55 9.04
CA ILE A 330 18.13 9.44 8.76
C ILE A 330 17.48 9.05 7.43
N LEU A 331 18.31 8.78 6.41
CA LEU A 331 17.84 8.35 5.10
C LEU A 331 17.07 7.04 5.17
N GLN A 332 17.57 6.05 5.92
CA GLN A 332 16.89 4.78 6.13
C GLN A 332 15.54 4.97 6.85
N ARG A 333 15.50 5.84 7.88
CA ARG A 333 14.24 6.17 8.57
C ARG A 333 13.23 6.79 7.63
N PHE A 334 13.64 7.64 6.69
CA PHE A 334 12.72 8.20 5.68
C PHE A 334 12.30 7.18 4.62
N ALA A 335 13.17 6.25 4.25
CA ALA A 335 12.89 5.23 3.24
C ALA A 335 11.96 4.12 3.75
N SER A 336 11.95 3.86 5.06
CA SER A 336 11.05 2.87 5.67
C SER A 336 9.62 3.40 5.76
N VAL A 337 8.65 2.58 5.35
CA VAL A 337 7.22 2.80 5.68
C VAL A 337 7.02 2.46 7.15
N ARG A 338 6.17 3.24 7.84
CA ARG A 338 6.04 3.21 9.30
C ARG A 338 5.09 2.14 9.82
N SER A 339 4.07 1.77 9.04
CA SER A 339 3.05 0.81 9.45
C SER A 339 2.98 -0.41 8.53
N ARG A 340 2.51 -1.53 9.09
CA ARG A 340 2.30 -2.78 8.34
C ARG A 340 1.09 -2.67 7.41
N GLU A 341 0.11 -1.87 7.82
CA GLU A 341 -1.12 -1.57 7.10
C GLU A 341 -0.79 -0.81 5.82
N ALA A 342 0.06 0.22 5.88
CA ALA A 342 0.52 0.94 4.69
C ALA A 342 1.26 0.03 3.71
N TYR A 343 2.15 -0.85 4.19
CA TYR A 343 2.78 -1.86 3.33
C TYR A 343 1.76 -2.78 2.66
N SER A 344 0.77 -3.28 3.41
CA SER A 344 -0.26 -4.15 2.86
C SER A 344 -1.11 -3.44 1.80
N ILE A 345 -1.40 -2.16 1.96
CA ILE A 345 -2.12 -1.37 0.95
C ILE A 345 -1.32 -1.25 -0.34
N VAL A 346 -0.01 -1.03 -0.27
CA VAL A 346 0.85 -0.99 -1.46
C VAL A 346 0.79 -2.31 -2.23
N GLU A 347 0.88 -3.44 -1.50
CA GLU A 347 0.77 -4.78 -2.09
C GLU A 347 -0.61 -5.01 -2.72
N LYS A 348 -1.68 -4.81 -1.94
CA LYS A 348 -3.07 -5.00 -2.39
C LYS A 348 -3.43 -4.12 -3.57
N HIS A 349 -2.99 -2.86 -3.58
CA HIS A 349 -3.25 -1.94 -4.70
C HIS A 349 -2.50 -2.38 -5.96
N THR A 350 -1.23 -2.78 -5.82
CA THR A 350 -0.44 -3.29 -6.94
C THR A 350 -1.02 -4.59 -7.50
N GLU A 351 -1.48 -5.48 -6.63
CA GLU A 351 -2.20 -6.71 -7.00
C GLU A 351 -3.53 -6.41 -7.70
N ALA A 352 -4.30 -5.43 -7.22
CA ALA A 352 -5.54 -5.03 -7.87
C ALA A 352 -5.31 -4.47 -9.29
N LEU A 353 -4.18 -3.81 -9.52
CA LEU A 353 -3.79 -3.27 -10.83
C LEU A 353 -3.30 -4.33 -11.81
N PHE A 354 -2.31 -5.14 -11.38
CA PHE A 354 -1.55 -6.02 -12.28
C PHE A 354 -1.83 -7.51 -12.05
N GLY A 355 -2.66 -7.85 -11.07
CA GLY A 355 -2.87 -9.22 -10.60
C GLY A 355 -1.79 -9.64 -9.61
N LYS A 356 -1.95 -10.83 -9.05
CA LYS A 356 -1.03 -11.36 -8.05
C LYS A 356 0.36 -11.54 -8.66
N LEU A 357 1.36 -10.89 -8.06
CA LEU A 357 2.77 -10.95 -8.48
C LEU A 357 3.39 -12.27 -8.00
N GLU A 358 2.89 -13.42 -8.47
CA GLU A 358 3.47 -14.72 -8.13
C GLU A 358 4.69 -14.99 -9.02
N VAL A 359 5.88 -14.93 -8.41
CA VAL A 359 7.08 -15.52 -8.99
C VAL A 359 6.92 -17.03 -8.85
N ALA A 360 6.45 -17.71 -9.89
CA ALA A 360 6.45 -19.17 -9.92
C ALA A 360 7.92 -19.65 -9.95
N VAL A 361 8.49 -19.89 -8.77
CA VAL A 361 9.81 -20.51 -8.62
C VAL A 361 9.63 -21.99 -8.95
N SER A 362 10.21 -22.43 -10.07
CA SER A 362 10.31 -23.85 -10.40
C SER A 362 11.02 -24.61 -9.26
N PRO A 363 10.80 -25.92 -9.06
CA PRO A 363 11.54 -26.73 -8.09
C PRO A 363 13.08 -26.61 -8.18
N GLN A 364 13.59 -26.13 -9.32
CA GLN A 364 15.01 -25.82 -9.57
C GLN A 364 15.47 -24.42 -9.12
N GLY A 365 14.61 -23.60 -8.51
CA GLY A 365 14.97 -22.25 -8.05
C GLY A 365 14.97 -21.17 -9.14
N THR A 366 14.64 -21.54 -10.38
CA THR A 366 14.53 -20.61 -11.52
C THR A 366 13.11 -20.05 -11.63
N VAL A 367 13.00 -18.74 -11.80
CA VAL A 367 11.74 -18.07 -12.19
C VAL A 367 11.35 -18.57 -13.56
N ASP A 368 10.14 -19.10 -13.73
CA ASP A 368 9.64 -19.51 -15.05
C ASP A 368 8.98 -18.31 -15.75
N PRO A 369 9.67 -17.63 -16.69
CA PRO A 369 9.15 -16.43 -17.36
C PRO A 369 8.02 -16.75 -18.35
N SER A 370 7.72 -18.03 -18.60
CA SER A 370 6.69 -18.44 -19.57
C SER A 370 5.25 -18.22 -19.08
N LYS A 371 5.06 -17.96 -17.79
CA LYS A 371 3.75 -17.64 -17.17
C LYS A 371 3.49 -16.15 -16.99
N ASP A 372 4.48 -15.31 -17.26
CA ASP A 372 4.36 -13.86 -17.09
C ASP A 372 3.58 -13.24 -18.26
N ASP A 373 2.35 -12.81 -17.99
CA ASP A 373 1.54 -12.10 -18.97
C ASP A 373 2.25 -10.81 -19.43
N ILE A 374 2.41 -10.66 -20.75
CA ILE A 374 2.97 -9.44 -21.37
C ILE A 374 1.82 -8.47 -21.65
N ILE A 375 2.02 -7.21 -21.27
CA ILE A 375 1.13 -6.09 -21.62
C ILE A 375 1.82 -5.14 -22.59
N LYS A 376 1.03 -4.55 -23.50
CA LYS A 376 1.48 -3.48 -24.40
C LYS A 376 1.09 -2.15 -23.78
N VAL A 377 2.07 -1.32 -23.46
CA VAL A 377 1.85 0.00 -22.85
C VAL A 377 2.67 1.04 -23.59
N THR A 378 2.08 2.19 -23.90
CA THR A 378 2.76 3.35 -24.45
C THR A 378 3.73 3.93 -23.43
N ILE A 379 4.79 4.60 -23.89
CA ILE A 379 5.68 5.29 -22.96
C ILE A 379 4.93 6.39 -22.18
N ALA A 380 3.97 7.07 -22.81
CA ALA A 380 3.07 7.99 -22.11
C ALA A 380 2.28 7.31 -20.98
N GLY A 381 1.74 6.11 -21.22
CA GLY A 381 1.04 5.31 -20.22
C GLY A 381 1.95 4.86 -19.08
N LEU A 382 3.18 4.45 -19.40
CA LEU A 382 4.17 4.08 -18.39
C LEU A 382 4.58 5.29 -17.54
N LYS A 383 4.77 6.46 -18.16
CA LYS A 383 5.02 7.73 -17.47
C LYS A 383 3.85 8.08 -16.55
N ARG A 384 2.61 7.94 -17.02
CA ARG A 384 1.39 8.14 -16.22
C ARG A 384 1.35 7.21 -15.00
N LEU A 385 1.64 5.93 -15.18
CA LEU A 385 1.69 4.94 -14.09
C LEU A 385 2.73 5.31 -13.03
N ILE A 386 3.93 5.73 -13.44
CA ILE A 386 4.99 6.11 -12.50
C ILE A 386 4.61 7.38 -11.75
N LEU A 387 4.07 8.40 -12.43
CA LEU A 387 3.60 9.63 -11.77
C LEU A 387 2.46 9.35 -10.77
N GLU A 388 1.55 8.45 -11.11
CA GLU A 388 0.49 8.01 -10.21
C GLU A 388 1.05 7.28 -8.99
N ALA A 389 1.94 6.31 -9.19
CA ALA A 389 2.58 5.57 -8.11
C ALA A 389 3.31 6.50 -7.12
N VAL A 390 4.11 7.45 -7.63
CA VAL A 390 4.82 8.41 -6.79
C VAL A 390 3.83 9.29 -6.01
N THR A 391 2.76 9.74 -6.66
CA THR A 391 1.71 10.54 -6.00
C THR A 391 0.96 9.74 -4.94
N PHE A 392 0.66 8.47 -5.22
CA PHE A 392 0.04 7.53 -4.29
C PHE A 392 0.90 7.38 -3.04
N GLY A 393 2.21 7.16 -3.20
CA GLY A 393 3.14 7.07 -2.07
C GLY A 393 3.20 8.36 -1.24
N SER A 394 3.19 9.52 -1.89
CA SER A 394 3.14 10.82 -1.21
C SER A 394 1.86 10.97 -0.38
N PHE A 395 0.70 10.65 -0.94
CA PHE A 395 -0.57 10.69 -0.21
C PHE A 395 -0.63 9.65 0.91
N LEU A 396 -0.07 8.47 0.70
CA LEU A 396 -0.01 7.42 1.72
C LEU A 396 0.73 7.91 2.97
N TRP A 397 1.83 8.65 2.83
CA TRP A 397 2.52 9.27 3.98
C TRP A 397 1.63 10.25 4.75
N GLU A 398 0.92 11.14 4.05
CA GLU A 398 0.05 12.14 4.68
C GLU A 398 -1.12 11.48 5.41
N VAL A 399 -1.74 10.49 4.77
CA VAL A 399 -2.87 9.73 5.30
C VAL A 399 -2.46 8.87 6.49
N GLU A 400 -1.33 8.18 6.40
CA GLU A 400 -0.78 7.41 7.52
C GLU A 400 -0.51 8.32 8.72
N SER A 401 0.09 9.50 8.50
CA SER A 401 0.33 10.48 9.56
C SER A 401 -0.98 11.02 10.16
N TYR A 402 -2.01 11.22 9.34
CA TYR A 402 -3.33 11.66 9.78
C TYR A 402 -4.01 10.61 10.68
N VAL A 403 -4.03 9.35 10.26
CA VAL A 403 -4.67 8.27 11.04
C VAL A 403 -3.87 7.97 12.30
N ASP A 404 -2.53 8.03 12.23
CA ASP A 404 -1.65 7.76 13.37
C ASP A 404 -1.83 8.79 14.49
N SER A 405 -2.17 10.04 14.15
CA SER A 405 -2.49 11.08 15.14
C SER A 405 -3.76 10.82 15.96
N ARG A 406 -4.66 9.94 15.49
CA ARG A 406 -5.95 9.62 16.13
C ARG A 406 -5.98 8.23 16.74
N TYR A 407 -5.40 7.24 16.05
CA TYR A 407 -5.50 5.83 16.43
C TYR A 407 -4.16 5.24 16.94
N HIS A 408 -3.03 5.93 16.73
CA HIS A 408 -1.72 5.53 17.26
C HIS A 408 -1.31 4.08 16.93
N PHE A 409 -1.29 3.72 15.64
CA PHE A 409 -0.97 2.34 15.19
C PHE A 409 0.47 2.15 14.74
N VAL A 410 1.23 3.23 14.55
CA VAL A 410 2.65 3.10 14.19
C VAL A 410 3.43 2.64 15.43
N ALA A 411 4.18 1.55 15.30
CA ALA A 411 5.13 1.14 16.33
C ALA A 411 6.34 2.10 16.31
N ASN A 412 6.68 2.66 17.48
CA ASN A 412 7.84 3.54 17.66
C ASN A 412 9.16 2.77 17.64
#